data_AF-A0A841ERA0-F1
#
_entry.id   AF-A0A841ERA0-F1
#
_cell.length_a   1.000
_cell.length_b   1.000
_cell.length_c   1.000
_cell.angle_alpha   90.00
_cell.angle_beta   90.00
_cell.angle_gamma   90.00
#
_symmetry.space_group_name_H-M   'P 1'
#
loop_
_entity.id
_entity.type
_entity.pdbx_description
1 polymer ?
#
loop_
_entity_poly.entity_id
_entity_poly.type
_entity_poly.pdbx_seq_one_letter_code
_entity_poly.pdbx_strand_id
1 'polypeptide(L)'
;MSLKTLALKGFEQYYMLGVLFLFLATFAWNLGVVIVKRAMIFDFHASQISGMQMITGGVFSLMISLGLGEFNHFDISTIQPKAYLSFIYLVVFGSSLAFLVFNWLSKVTSPTLVATYTYVNPLVAMILGSLFAGESLHPLMLLAGAIIITAVILITTARSKPNTENI
;
A
#
# COMPACT_ATOMS: atom_id res chain seq x y z
N MET A 1 24.85 10.41 -15.16
CA MET A 1 24.23 9.18 -14.61
C MET A 1 22.97 8.92 -15.42
N SER A 2 22.89 7.81 -16.17
CA SER A 2 21.72 7.51 -17.02
C SER A 2 20.60 6.94 -16.14
N LEU A 3 19.35 7.33 -16.36
CA LEU A 3 18.20 6.80 -15.60
C LEU A 3 18.13 5.26 -15.62
N LYS A 4 18.68 4.63 -16.66
CA LYS A 4 18.78 3.17 -16.78
C LYS A 4 19.65 2.52 -15.72
N THR A 5 20.65 3.22 -15.15
CA THR A 5 21.52 2.65 -14.10
C THR A 5 20.82 2.49 -12.76
N LEU A 6 19.61 3.04 -12.60
CA LEU A 6 18.75 2.84 -11.42
C LEU A 6 17.76 1.68 -11.61
N ALA A 7 17.70 1.08 -12.80
CA ALA A 7 16.82 -0.05 -13.07
C ALA A 7 17.38 -1.34 -12.46
N LEU A 8 16.49 -2.29 -12.18
CA LEU A 8 16.90 -3.65 -11.88
C LEU A 8 17.70 -4.21 -13.05
N LYS A 9 18.83 -4.87 -12.74
CA LYS A 9 19.74 -5.45 -13.73
C LYS A 9 18.95 -6.41 -14.63
N GLY A 10 18.99 -6.18 -15.95
CA GLY A 10 18.22 -6.95 -16.95
C GLY A 10 16.87 -6.36 -17.35
N PHE A 11 16.37 -5.34 -16.64
CA PHE A 11 15.10 -4.65 -16.94
C PHE A 11 15.28 -3.18 -17.33
N GLU A 12 16.50 -2.77 -17.64
CA GLU A 12 16.87 -1.38 -17.97
C GLU A 12 16.06 -0.77 -19.12
N GLN A 13 15.66 -1.60 -20.09
CA GLN A 13 14.83 -1.18 -21.23
C GLN A 13 13.40 -0.76 -20.83
N TYR A 14 12.89 -1.29 -19.73
CA TYR A 14 11.53 -1.02 -19.25
C TYR A 14 11.48 0.10 -18.19
N TYR A 15 12.61 0.71 -17.85
CA TYR A 15 12.68 1.68 -16.75
C TYR A 15 11.66 2.81 -16.87
N MET A 16 11.61 3.48 -18.03
CA MET A 16 10.65 4.58 -18.26
C MET A 16 9.20 4.12 -18.23
N LEU A 17 8.92 2.91 -18.74
CA LEU A 17 7.58 2.34 -18.71
C LEU A 17 7.15 2.02 -17.26
N GLY A 18 8.05 1.47 -16.45
CA GLY A 18 7.82 1.23 -15.03
C GLY A 18 7.56 2.52 -14.25
N VAL A 19 8.32 3.59 -14.54
CA VAL A 19 8.08 4.92 -13.96
C VAL A 19 6.69 5.44 -14.34
N LEU A 20 6.29 5.32 -15.61
CA LEU A 20 4.96 5.72 -16.06
C LEU A 20 3.85 4.94 -15.34
N PHE A 21 3.98 3.62 -15.22
CA PHE A 21 3.02 2.80 -14.48
C PHE A 21 2.95 3.16 -13.01
N LEU A 22 4.08 3.50 -12.37
CA LEU A 22 4.10 3.95 -10.98
C LEU A 22 3.34 5.28 -10.80
N PHE A 23 3.52 6.23 -11.71
CA PHE A 23 2.76 7.49 -11.70
C PHE A 23 1.26 7.25 -11.90
N LEU A 24 0.88 6.43 -12.88
CA LEU A 24 -0.52 6.08 -13.13
C LEU A 24 -1.15 5.37 -11.92
N ALA A 25 -0.45 4.42 -11.32
CA ALA A 25 -0.90 3.71 -10.13
C ALA A 25 -1.11 4.67 -8.95
N THR A 26 -0.15 5.56 -8.70
CA THR A 26 -0.24 6.55 -7.62
C THR A 26 -1.38 7.53 -7.86
N PHE A 27 -1.55 8.02 -9.09
CA PHE A 27 -2.65 8.92 -9.45
C PHE A 27 -4.01 8.24 -9.30
N ALA A 28 -4.17 7.03 -9.85
CA ALA A 28 -5.40 6.25 -9.77
C ALA A 28 -5.77 5.95 -8.32
N TRP A 29 -4.79 5.58 -7.48
CA TRP A 29 -5.00 5.36 -6.04
C TRP A 29 -5.54 6.61 -5.34
N ASN A 30 -4.85 7.74 -5.50
CA ASN A 30 -5.25 8.99 -4.85
C ASN A 30 -6.62 9.48 -5.33
N LEU A 31 -6.89 9.37 -6.63
CA LEU A 31 -8.21 9.68 -7.20
C LEU A 31 -9.31 8.78 -6.61
N GLY A 32 -9.06 7.47 -6.53
CA GLY A 32 -9.98 6.51 -5.93
C GLY A 32 -10.28 6.81 -4.46
N VAL A 33 -9.25 7.10 -3.65
CA VAL A 33 -9.42 7.50 -2.25
C VAL A 33 -10.28 8.76 -2.12
N VAL A 34 -10.05 9.78 -2.96
CA VAL A 34 -10.85 11.03 -2.94
C VAL A 34 -12.30 10.78 -3.34
N ILE A 35 -12.55 9.99 -4.40
CA ILE A 35 -13.90 9.65 -4.85
C ILE A 35 -14.64 8.88 -3.77
N VAL A 36 -14.05 7.83 -3.21
CA VAL A 36 -14.65 7.04 -2.13
C VAL A 36 -14.96 7.93 -0.93
N LYS A 37 -14.01 8.78 -0.51
CA LYS A 37 -14.19 9.71 0.61
C LYS A 37 -15.33 10.72 0.36
N ARG A 38 -15.51 11.21 -0.87
CA ARG A 38 -16.53 12.23 -1.18
C ARG A 38 -17.90 11.65 -1.46
N ALA A 39 -17.99 10.47 -2.09
CA ALA A 39 -19.21 9.99 -2.70
C ALA A 39 -19.74 8.66 -2.13
N MET A 40 -18.96 7.92 -1.34
CA MET A 40 -19.35 6.56 -0.92
C MET A 40 -19.15 6.29 0.57
N ILE A 41 -18.31 7.09 1.24
CA ILE A 41 -17.87 6.77 2.60
C ILE A 41 -18.96 6.93 3.66
N PHE A 42 -20.02 7.70 3.40
CA PHE A 42 -21.14 7.87 4.33
C PHE A 42 -22.31 6.94 4.00
N ASP A 43 -22.46 6.56 2.74
CA ASP A 43 -23.62 5.77 2.28
C ASP A 43 -23.43 4.26 2.43
N PHE A 44 -22.18 3.77 2.44
CA PHE A 44 -21.87 2.34 2.47
C PHE A 44 -21.03 1.96 3.67
N HIS A 45 -21.23 0.78 4.26
CA HIS A 45 -20.36 0.26 5.33
C HIS A 45 -18.93 0.05 4.83
N ALA A 46 -17.94 0.17 5.73
CA ALA A 46 -16.52 0.02 5.36
C ALA A 46 -16.21 -1.34 4.71
N SER A 47 -16.91 -2.40 5.15
CA SER A 47 -16.83 -3.74 4.57
C SER A 47 -17.35 -3.81 3.14
N GLN A 48 -18.40 -3.06 2.80
CA GLN A 48 -18.94 -3.02 1.44
C GLN A 48 -17.95 -2.34 0.49
N ILE A 49 -17.40 -1.19 0.90
CA ILE A 49 -16.37 -0.46 0.12
C ILE A 49 -15.14 -1.34 -0.09
N SER A 50 -14.64 -1.97 0.98
CA SER A 50 -13.49 -2.88 0.89
C SER A 50 -13.78 -4.08 -0.01
N GLY A 51 -14.97 -4.68 0.10
CA GLY A 51 -15.39 -5.80 -0.74
C GLY A 51 -15.44 -5.43 -2.22
N MET A 52 -16.04 -4.28 -2.55
CA MET A 52 -16.06 -3.74 -3.91
C MET A 52 -14.64 -3.53 -4.46
N GLN A 53 -13.75 -2.91 -3.67
CA GLN A 53 -12.35 -2.70 -4.06
C GLN A 53 -11.61 -4.01 -4.35
N MET A 54 -11.75 -5.01 -3.46
CA MET A 54 -11.08 -6.31 -3.61
C MET A 54 -11.61 -7.10 -4.81
N ILE A 55 -12.93 -7.13 -5.02
CA ILE A 55 -13.54 -7.82 -6.16
C ILE A 55 -13.13 -7.14 -7.47
N THR A 56 -13.25 -5.82 -7.56
CA THR A 56 -12.87 -5.09 -8.78
C THR A 56 -11.39 -5.29 -9.10
N GLY A 57 -10.49 -5.13 -8.12
CA GLY A 57 -9.06 -5.35 -8.31
C GLY A 57 -8.73 -6.79 -8.73
N GLY A 58 -9.38 -7.77 -8.12
CA GLY A 58 -9.24 -9.19 -8.47
C GLY A 58 -9.70 -9.50 -9.89
N VAL A 59 -10.86 -8.97 -10.30
CA VAL A 59 -11.40 -9.15 -11.66
C VAL A 59 -10.48 -8.51 -12.71
N PHE A 60 -10.00 -7.29 -12.49
CA PHE A 60 -9.03 -6.67 -13.41
C PHE A 60 -7.72 -7.44 -13.49
N SER A 61 -7.19 -7.92 -12.36
CA SER A 61 -5.98 -8.73 -12.33
C SER A 61 -6.17 -10.04 -13.11
N LEU A 62 -7.33 -10.70 -12.94
CA LEU A 62 -7.67 -11.92 -13.66
C LEU A 62 -7.80 -11.68 -15.17
N MET A 63 -8.43 -10.58 -15.59
CA MET A 63 -8.53 -10.21 -17.01
C MET A 63 -7.16 -9.97 -17.65
N ILE A 64 -6.25 -9.30 -16.93
CA ILE A 64 -4.87 -9.09 -17.40
C ILE A 64 -4.14 -10.43 -17.52
N SER A 65 -4.23 -11.29 -16.50
CA SER A 65 -3.62 -12.62 -16.50
C SER A 65 -4.11 -13.49 -17.67
N LEU A 66 -5.42 -13.47 -17.94
CA LEU A 66 -6.02 -14.12 -19.12
C LEU A 66 -5.49 -13.54 -20.43
N GLY A 67 -5.43 -12.21 -20.55
CA GLY A 67 -4.92 -11.52 -21.74
C GLY A 67 -3.44 -11.77 -22.01
N LEU A 68 -2.65 -12.04 -20.98
CA LEU A 68 -1.24 -12.41 -21.06
C LEU A 68 -1.03 -13.92 -21.28
N GLY A 69 -2.09 -14.74 -21.22
CA GLY A 69 -2.02 -16.19 -21.44
C GLY A 69 -1.28 -16.95 -20.32
N GLU A 70 -1.24 -16.41 -19.10
CA GLU A 70 -0.51 -17.01 -17.97
C GLU A 70 -1.07 -18.40 -17.59
N PHE A 71 -2.36 -18.63 -17.83
CA PHE A 71 -3.02 -19.92 -17.60
C PHE A 71 -2.41 -21.07 -18.42
N ASN A 72 -1.82 -20.79 -19.58
CA ASN A 72 -1.18 -21.83 -20.40
C ASN A 72 0.12 -22.35 -19.77
N HIS A 73 0.73 -21.57 -18.87
CA HIS A 73 1.97 -21.91 -18.16
C HIS A 73 1.71 -22.15 -16.67
N PHE A 74 0.45 -22.17 -16.25
CA PHE A 74 0.08 -22.34 -14.85
C PHE A 74 0.05 -23.82 -14.49
N ASP A 75 1.12 -24.28 -13.83
CA ASP A 75 1.19 -25.62 -13.27
C ASP A 75 1.15 -25.56 -11.73
N ILE A 76 0.03 -26.04 -11.18
CA ILE A 76 -0.22 -26.05 -9.74
C ILE A 76 0.81 -26.88 -8.97
N SER A 77 1.41 -27.89 -9.60
CA SER A 77 2.40 -28.78 -8.99
C SER A 77 3.75 -28.11 -8.76
N THR A 78 4.02 -27.01 -9.48
CA THR A 78 5.28 -26.24 -9.35
C THR A 78 5.26 -25.25 -8.19
N ILE A 79 4.08 -25.00 -7.60
CA ILE A 79 3.91 -23.98 -6.56
C ILE A 79 4.32 -24.57 -5.20
N GLN A 80 5.34 -23.97 -4.59
CA GLN A 80 5.80 -24.37 -3.27
C GLN A 80 4.73 -24.13 -2.20
N PRO A 81 4.56 -25.01 -1.20
CA PRO A 81 3.59 -24.82 -0.11
C PRO A 81 3.73 -23.48 0.61
N LYS A 82 4.98 -22.99 0.75
CA LYS A 82 5.28 -21.67 1.33
C LYS A 82 4.66 -20.52 0.53
N ALA A 83 4.62 -20.62 -0.80
CA ALA A 83 4.03 -19.60 -1.67
C ALA A 83 2.50 -19.55 -1.46
N TYR A 84 1.82 -20.69 -1.33
CA TYR A 84 0.39 -20.74 -0.98
C TYR A 84 0.10 -20.08 0.36
N LEU A 85 0.85 -20.43 1.41
CA LEU A 85 0.65 -19.84 2.73
C LEU A 85 0.93 -18.32 2.71
N SER A 86 1.96 -17.89 1.99
CA SER A 86 2.26 -16.46 1.82
C SER A 86 1.15 -15.73 1.07
N PHE A 87 0.61 -16.34 0.02
CA PHE A 87 -0.53 -15.80 -0.73
C PHE A 87 -1.77 -15.65 0.14
N ILE A 88 -2.16 -16.71 0.87
CA ILE A 88 -3.31 -16.66 1.80
C ILE A 88 -3.10 -15.59 2.87
N TYR A 89 -1.89 -15.50 3.43
CA TYR A 89 -1.54 -14.48 4.40
C TYR A 89 -1.72 -13.07 3.83
N LEU A 90 -1.24 -12.81 2.60
CA LEU A 90 -1.40 -11.51 1.95
C LEU A 90 -2.86 -11.20 1.61
N VAL A 91 -3.64 -12.19 1.14
CA VAL A 91 -5.07 -12.00 0.85
C VAL A 91 -5.85 -11.59 2.10
N VAL A 92 -5.58 -12.23 3.23
CA VAL A 92 -6.30 -11.98 4.49
C VAL A 92 -5.77 -10.72 5.18
N PHE A 93 -4.49 -10.67 5.51
CA PHE A 93 -3.89 -9.62 6.33
C PHE A 93 -3.40 -8.43 5.51
N GLY A 94 -2.75 -8.67 4.37
CA GLY A 94 -2.21 -7.61 3.51
C GLY A 94 -3.27 -6.86 2.71
N SER A 95 -4.40 -7.50 2.42
CA SER A 95 -5.47 -6.96 1.59
C SER A 95 -6.78 -6.82 2.36
N SER A 96 -7.50 -7.91 2.61
CA SER A 96 -8.89 -7.83 3.09
C SER A 96 -9.03 -7.08 4.43
N LEU A 97 -8.25 -7.47 5.43
CA LEU A 97 -8.30 -6.86 6.76
C LEU A 97 -7.67 -5.45 6.76
N ALA A 98 -6.53 -5.28 6.10
CA ALA A 98 -5.85 -3.98 6.01
C ALA A 98 -6.73 -2.92 5.35
N PHE A 99 -7.37 -3.25 4.22
CA PHE A 99 -8.24 -2.32 3.50
C PHE A 99 -9.56 -2.09 4.23
N LEU A 100 -10.09 -3.10 4.93
CA LEU A 100 -11.24 -2.90 5.81
C LEU A 100 -10.94 -1.86 6.89
N VAL A 101 -9.82 -2.01 7.59
CA VAL A 101 -9.37 -1.05 8.63
C VAL A 101 -9.10 0.32 8.02
N PHE A 102 -8.44 0.38 6.86
CA PHE A 102 -8.19 1.64 6.14
C PHE A 102 -9.49 2.38 5.80
N ASN A 103 -10.48 1.68 5.23
CA ASN A 103 -11.77 2.26 4.87
C ASN A 103 -12.57 2.67 6.11
N TRP A 104 -12.49 1.89 7.20
CA TRP A 104 -13.10 2.23 8.48
C TRP A 104 -12.45 3.48 9.11
N LEU A 105 -11.11 3.53 9.21
CA LEU A 105 -10.38 4.70 9.69
C LEU A 105 -10.68 5.94 8.83
N SER A 106 -10.82 5.75 7.51
CA SER A 106 -11.21 6.82 6.61
C SER A 106 -12.59 7.40 6.92
N LYS A 107 -13.50 6.67 7.57
CA LYS A 107 -14.79 7.19 8.04
C LYS A 107 -14.65 7.97 9.35
N VAL A 108 -13.94 7.40 10.32
CA VAL A 108 -13.93 7.90 11.70
C VAL A 108 -12.79 8.89 11.98
N THR A 109 -11.92 9.14 11.01
CA THR A 109 -10.71 9.95 11.17
C THR A 109 -10.43 10.84 9.95
N SER A 110 -9.66 11.91 10.16
CA SER A 110 -9.26 12.82 9.09
C SER A 110 -8.37 12.15 8.04
N PRO A 111 -8.47 12.55 6.75
CA PRO A 111 -7.59 12.06 5.69
C PRO A 111 -6.10 12.18 6.02
N THR A 112 -5.69 13.29 6.65
CA THR A 112 -4.29 13.55 7.01
C THR A 112 -3.75 12.51 7.98
N LEU A 113 -4.48 12.20 9.06
CA LEU A 113 -4.06 11.19 10.03
C LEU A 113 -4.08 9.79 9.41
N VAL A 114 -5.13 9.45 8.64
CA VAL A 114 -5.17 8.17 7.93
C VAL A 114 -3.95 8.02 7.02
N ALA A 115 -3.59 9.06 6.26
CA ALA A 115 -2.45 9.04 5.34
C ALA A 115 -1.10 8.84 6.04
N THR A 116 -0.98 9.11 7.35
CA THR A 116 0.29 8.89 8.05
C THR A 116 0.74 7.43 8.07
N TYR A 117 -0.19 6.47 7.91
CA TYR A 117 0.15 5.05 7.84
C TYR A 117 1.15 4.72 6.72
N THR A 118 1.12 5.44 5.59
CA THR A 118 2.04 5.19 4.47
C THR A 118 3.48 5.47 4.85
N TYR A 119 3.71 6.38 5.80
CA TYR A 119 5.03 6.69 6.33
C TYR A 119 5.46 5.68 7.39
N VAL A 120 4.53 5.14 8.17
CA VAL A 120 4.82 4.14 9.20
C VAL A 120 5.13 2.76 8.59
N ASN A 121 4.51 2.41 7.45
CA ASN A 121 4.68 1.10 6.82
C ASN A 121 6.16 0.73 6.52
N PRO A 122 6.99 1.60 5.90
CA PRO A 122 8.42 1.32 5.70
C PRO A 122 9.20 1.06 7.00
N LEU A 123 8.86 1.73 8.11
CA LEU A 123 9.49 1.51 9.40
C LEU A 123 9.17 0.12 9.95
N VAL A 124 7.89 -0.26 9.89
CA VAL A 124 7.44 -1.59 10.30
C VAL A 124 8.12 -2.66 9.43
N ALA A 125 8.16 -2.46 8.12
CA ALA A 125 8.84 -3.38 7.21
C ALA A 125 10.34 -3.51 7.53
N MET A 126 11.03 -2.41 7.80
CA MET A 126 12.45 -2.40 8.18
C MET A 126 12.70 -3.18 9.48
N ILE A 127 11.88 -2.94 10.52
CA ILE A 127 12.01 -3.62 11.80
C ILE A 127 11.74 -5.12 11.64
N LEU A 128 10.67 -5.49 10.93
CA LEU A 128 10.33 -6.89 10.68
C LEU A 128 11.39 -7.58 9.80
N GLY A 129 11.94 -6.91 8.80
CA GLY A 129 13.05 -7.42 7.98
C GLY A 129 14.29 -7.70 8.83
N SER A 130 14.62 -6.80 9.75
CA SER A 130 15.75 -7.04 10.66
C SER A 130 15.48 -8.20 11.63
N LEU A 131 14.30 -8.26 12.25
CA LEU A 131 13.96 -9.26 13.26
C LEU A 131 13.72 -10.66 12.68
N PHE A 132 13.02 -10.77 11.55
CA PHE A 132 12.57 -12.05 10.99
C PHE A 132 13.37 -12.50 9.76
N ALA A 133 13.90 -11.56 8.96
CA ALA A 133 14.73 -11.89 7.80
C ALA A 133 16.24 -11.74 8.06
N GLY A 134 16.63 -11.28 9.26
CA GLY A 134 18.04 -11.11 9.64
C GLY A 134 18.73 -9.98 8.88
N GLU A 135 17.97 -9.02 8.34
CA GLU A 135 18.51 -7.91 7.57
C GLU A 135 19.31 -6.95 8.46
N SER A 136 20.53 -6.61 8.03
CA SER A 136 21.37 -5.63 8.70
C SER A 136 20.87 -4.21 8.40
N LEU A 137 20.51 -3.47 9.44
CA LEU A 137 20.03 -2.09 9.29
C LEU A 137 21.19 -1.14 9.03
N HIS A 138 21.26 -0.60 7.82
CA HIS A 138 22.26 0.40 7.47
C HIS A 138 22.01 1.71 8.24
N PRO A 139 23.05 2.44 8.70
CA PRO A 139 22.87 3.69 9.45
C PRO A 139 21.99 4.73 8.75
N LEU A 140 22.05 4.80 7.41
CA LEU A 140 21.18 5.67 6.62
C LEU A 140 19.69 5.29 6.74
N MET A 141 19.36 4.01 6.86
CA MET A 141 17.98 3.54 7.05
C MET A 141 17.46 3.96 8.42
N LEU A 142 18.30 3.89 9.46
CA LEU A 142 17.97 4.37 10.80
C LEU A 142 17.72 5.88 10.81
N LEU A 143 18.57 6.65 10.13
CA LEU A 143 18.40 8.10 10.00
C LEU A 143 17.11 8.45 9.24
N ALA A 144 16.86 7.80 8.10
CA ALA A 144 15.62 7.98 7.35
C ALA A 144 14.40 7.64 8.21
N GLY A 145 14.50 6.56 9.01
CA GLY A 145 13.45 6.17 9.92
C GLY A 145 13.18 7.21 11.02
N ALA A 146 14.22 7.77 11.62
CA ALA A 146 14.09 8.84 12.62
C ALA A 146 13.41 10.09 12.05
N ILE A 147 13.76 10.48 10.82
CA ILE A 147 13.13 11.61 10.11
C ILE A 147 11.65 11.34 9.89
N ILE A 148 11.29 10.13 9.43
CA ILE A 148 9.89 9.74 9.21
C ILE A 148 9.07 9.79 10.51
N ILE A 149 9.59 9.21 11.60
CA ILE A 149 8.91 9.25 12.91
C ILE A 149 8.68 10.69 13.34
N THR A 150 9.70 11.54 13.20
CA THR A 150 9.59 12.97 13.55
C THR A 150 8.49 13.66 12.74
N ALA A 151 8.42 13.41 11.43
CA ALA A 151 7.35 13.95 10.58
C ALA A 151 5.95 13.48 11.01
N VAL A 152 5.78 12.20 11.33
CA VAL A 152 4.49 11.65 11.81
C VAL A 152 4.10 12.26 13.16
N ILE A 153 5.04 12.40 14.09
CA ILE A 153 4.80 13.08 15.38
C ILE A 153 4.33 14.51 15.14
N LEU A 154 5.03 15.29 14.30
CA LEU A 154 4.63 16.67 14.00
C LEU A 154 3.23 16.76 13.38
N ILE A 155 2.90 15.89 12.43
CA ILE A 155 1.57 15.85 11.79
C ILE A 155 0.47 15.54 12.81
N THR A 156 0.73 14.62 13.74
CA THR A 156 -0.26 14.19 14.74
C THR A 156 -0.42 15.23 15.86
N THR A 157 0.66 15.86 16.33
CA THR A 157 0.61 16.84 17.43
C THR A 157 0.14 18.22 16.99
N ALA A 158 0.42 18.64 15.75
CA ALA A 158 -0.02 19.95 15.24
C ALA A 158 -1.55 20.10 15.20
N ARG A 159 -2.28 18.98 15.18
CA ARG A 159 -3.76 18.96 15.15
C ARG A 159 -4.39 18.97 16.54
N SER A 160 -3.60 18.83 17.61
CA SER A 160 -4.10 18.70 18.98
C SER A 160 -4.37 20.03 19.69
N LYS A 161 -4.41 21.17 18.98
CA LYS A 161 -4.99 22.41 19.52
C LYS A 161 -6.52 22.34 19.38
N PRO A 162 -7.28 22.21 20.48
CA PRO A 162 -8.72 22.42 20.44
C PRO A 162 -8.94 23.91 20.14
N ASN A 163 -9.83 24.23 19.21
CA ASN A 163 -10.42 25.56 19.16
C ASN A 163 -11.30 25.71 20.41
N THR A 164 -10.74 26.26 21.49
CA THR A 164 -11.51 26.86 22.59
C THR A 164 -11.88 28.28 22.21
N GLU A 165 -12.83 28.41 21.29
CA GLU A 165 -13.66 29.59 21.01
C GLU A 165 -15.00 28.98 20.55
N ASN A 166 -16.12 28.99 21.27
CA ASN A 166 -16.75 30.04 22.07
C ASN A 166 -17.63 29.41 23.17
N ILE A 167 -17.67 30.04 24.34
CA ILE A 167 -18.76 29.94 25.34
C ILE A 167 -19.78 31.03 24.99
#